data_AF-A0A9X4NTB4-F1
#
_entry.id   AF-A0A9X4NTB4-F1
#
_cell.length_a   1.000
_cell.length_b   1.000
_cell.length_c   1.000
_cell.angle_alpha   90.00
_cell.angle_beta   90.00
_cell.angle_gamma   90.00
#
_symmetry.space_group_name_H-M   'P 1'
#
loop_
_entity.id
_entity.type
_entity.pdbx_description
1 polymer ?
#
loop_
_entity_poly.entity_id
_entity_poly.type
_entity_poly.pdbx_seq_one_letter_code
_entity_poly.pdbx_strand_id
1 'polypeptide(L)'
;MRSNLIAAAFVLATFGSAFATSSVSFEAQGYLLDVVIGDDSRPAVAGLSFAAPGSVRGVELPMRHVRIEAFDTAQKVLLLRFTNPGDSTLPQDFSLGVRNDAGVLRIEGKSIAGRFAWGL
;
A
#
# COMPACT_ATOMS: atom_id res chain seq x y z
N MET A 1 57.13 -9.50 -24.61
CA MET A 1 56.30 -10.35 -23.73
C MET A 1 54.98 -9.64 -23.53
N ARG A 2 53.88 -10.26 -23.94
CA ARG A 2 52.51 -9.73 -23.88
C ARG A 2 51.97 -9.99 -22.47
N SER A 3 51.51 -8.96 -21.77
CA SER A 3 50.70 -9.14 -20.55
C SER A 3 49.39 -8.39 -20.73
N ASN A 4 48.33 -9.17 -20.95
CA ASN A 4 46.94 -8.74 -20.95
C ASN A 4 46.50 -8.60 -19.49
N LEU A 5 46.02 -7.42 -19.10
CA LEU A 5 45.31 -7.24 -17.83
C LEU A 5 43.81 -7.26 -18.10
N ILE A 6 43.16 -8.20 -17.42
CA ILE A 6 41.75 -8.57 -17.49
C ILE A 6 40.92 -7.42 -16.91
N ALA A 7 39.99 -6.89 -17.70
CA ALA A 7 38.98 -5.94 -17.23
C ALA A 7 37.89 -6.69 -16.48
N ALA A 8 37.81 -6.50 -15.16
CA ALA A 8 36.69 -6.97 -14.35
C ALA A 8 35.49 -6.03 -14.58
N ALA A 9 34.46 -6.53 -15.27
CA ALA A 9 33.20 -5.81 -15.45
C ALA A 9 32.39 -5.86 -14.14
N PHE A 10 32.25 -4.71 -13.50
CA PHE A 10 31.40 -4.52 -12.32
C PHE A 10 29.96 -4.34 -12.80
N VAL A 11 29.14 -5.39 -12.76
CA VAL A 11 27.71 -5.30 -13.04
C VAL A 11 27.05 -4.68 -11.81
N LEU A 12 26.80 -3.37 -11.86
CA LEU A 12 25.92 -2.69 -10.92
C LEU A 12 24.50 -3.20 -11.15
N ALA A 13 24.07 -4.16 -10.32
CA ALA A 13 22.67 -4.51 -10.20
C ALA A 13 21.92 -3.26 -9.69
N THR A 14 21.15 -2.63 -10.57
CA THR A 14 20.25 -1.54 -10.20
C THR A 14 19.13 -2.10 -9.35
N PHE A 15 19.28 -2.02 -8.02
CA PHE A 15 18.16 -2.18 -7.10
C PHE A 15 17.22 -1.02 -7.35
N GLY A 16 16.12 -1.26 -8.06
CA GLY A 16 15.06 -0.29 -8.26
C GLY A 16 14.54 0.15 -6.89
N SER A 17 14.96 1.33 -6.46
CA SER A 17 14.39 1.98 -5.28
C SER A 17 12.99 2.40 -5.70
N ALA A 18 11.96 1.70 -5.23
CA ALA A 18 10.59 2.16 -5.38
C ALA A 18 10.45 3.43 -4.53
N PHE A 19 10.70 4.59 -5.14
CA PHE A 19 10.45 5.86 -4.49
C PHE A 19 8.93 6.02 -4.37
N ALA A 20 8.44 5.88 -3.14
CA ALA A 20 7.10 6.33 -2.77
C ALA A 20 6.92 7.77 -3.25
N THR A 21 6.01 7.98 -4.19
CA THR A 21 5.86 9.28 -4.87
C THR A 21 4.69 10.07 -4.29
N SER A 22 3.68 9.38 -3.75
CA SER A 22 2.59 10.01 -3.00
C SER A 22 1.96 9.04 -2.00
N SER A 23 1.13 9.57 -1.10
CA SER A 23 0.34 8.78 -0.15
C SER A 23 -1.12 9.20 -0.18
N VAL A 24 -2.02 8.23 -0.14
CA VAL A 24 -3.47 8.43 -0.09
C VAL A 24 -4.03 7.73 1.14
N SER A 25 -5.11 8.24 1.71
CA SER A 25 -5.57 7.74 3.00
C SER A 25 -7.07 7.63 3.13
N PHE A 26 -7.50 6.67 3.94
CA PHE A 26 -8.86 6.52 4.43
C PHE A 26 -8.86 6.77 5.93
N GLU A 27 -9.72 7.68 6.40
CA GLU A 27 -9.93 7.88 7.84
C GLU A 27 -11.42 7.85 8.18
N ALA A 28 -11.80 6.97 9.10
CA ALA A 28 -13.17 6.88 9.59
C ALA A 28 -13.27 6.16 10.93
N GLN A 29 -14.07 6.71 11.85
CA GLN A 29 -14.34 6.11 13.17
C GLN A 29 -13.07 5.72 13.95
N GLY A 30 -11.98 6.48 13.77
CA GLY A 30 -10.68 6.21 14.40
C GLY A 30 -9.82 5.15 13.70
N TYR A 31 -10.31 4.53 12.62
CA TYR A 31 -9.48 3.74 11.73
C TYR A 31 -8.75 4.66 10.74
N LEU A 32 -7.48 4.36 10.51
CA LEU A 32 -6.67 5.00 9.48
C LEU A 32 -6.04 3.91 8.61
N LEU A 33 -6.17 4.05 7.29
CA LEU A 33 -5.40 3.28 6.32
C LEU A 33 -4.63 4.26 5.45
N ASP A 34 -3.30 4.20 5.50
CA ASP A 34 -2.44 4.95 4.57
C ASP A 34 -1.92 4.00 3.49
N VAL A 35 -2.11 4.40 2.24
CA VAL A 35 -1.65 3.68 1.06
C VAL A 35 -0.55 4.49 0.42
N VAL A 36 0.63 3.88 0.32
CA VAL A 36 1.77 4.47 -0.36
C VAL A 36 1.68 4.10 -1.84
N ILE A 37 1.74 5.10 -2.71
CA ILE A 37 1.74 4.95 -4.16
C ILE A 37 3.17 5.15 -4.66
N GLY A 38 3.67 4.19 -5.43
CA GLY A 38 4.91 4.33 -6.19
C GLY A 38 4.64 4.63 -7.66
N ASP A 39 5.61 5.27 -8.30
CA ASP A 39 5.69 5.57 -9.75
C ASP A 39 4.49 6.39 -10.29
N ASP A 40 4.71 7.69 -10.51
CA ASP A 40 3.69 8.59 -11.08
C ASP A 40 3.25 8.23 -12.50
N SER A 41 4.10 7.56 -13.28
CA SER A 41 3.78 7.21 -14.67
C SER A 41 2.89 5.98 -14.77
N ARG A 42 2.99 5.08 -13.78
CA ARG A 42 2.15 3.89 -13.62
C ARG A 42 1.90 3.65 -12.13
N PRO A 43 0.96 4.41 -11.53
CA PRO A 43 0.67 4.32 -10.12
C PRO A 43 0.44 2.87 -9.67
N ALA A 44 1.22 2.43 -8.71
CA ALA A 44 1.07 1.13 -8.07
C ALA A 44 1.07 1.28 -6.55
N VAL A 45 0.29 0.45 -5.86
CA VAL A 45 0.34 0.39 -4.40
C VAL A 45 1.67 -0.23 -3.99
N ALA A 46 2.53 0.58 -3.38
CA ALA A 46 3.86 0.20 -2.93
C ALA A 46 3.89 -0.19 -1.45
N GLY A 47 2.94 0.31 -0.66
CA GLY A 47 2.85 0.02 0.77
C GLY A 47 1.46 0.30 1.33
N LEU A 48 1.15 -0.31 2.47
CA LEU A 48 -0.11 -0.14 3.17
C LEU A 48 0.16 -0.17 4.67
N SER A 49 -0.31 0.85 5.38
CA SER A 49 -0.33 0.87 6.84
C SER A 49 -1.77 0.86 7.35
N PHE A 50 -1.96 0.35 8.55
CA PHE A 50 -3.27 0.27 9.19
C PHE A 50 -3.16 0.67 10.66
N ALA A 51 -4.02 1.58 11.12
CA ALA A 51 -4.20 1.88 12.53
C ALA A 51 -5.67 1.66 12.94
N ALA A 52 -5.87 0.92 14.03
CA ALA A 52 -7.17 0.75 14.66
C ALA A 52 -7.50 1.93 15.59
N PRO A 53 -8.79 2.12 15.95
CA PRO A 53 -9.21 3.14 16.90
C PRO A 53 -8.46 3.03 18.23
N GLY A 54 -7.93 4.16 18.69
CA GLY A 54 -7.15 4.24 19.92
C GLY A 54 -5.72 3.70 19.81
N SER A 55 -5.29 3.21 18.65
CA SER A 55 -3.89 2.84 18.43
C SER A 55 -3.00 4.08 18.35
N VAL A 56 -1.87 4.04 19.05
CA VAL A 56 -0.84 5.10 19.01
C VAL A 56 0.10 4.97 17.81
N ARG A 57 0.07 3.83 17.11
CA ARG A 57 0.92 3.55 15.94
C ARG A 57 0.16 2.73 14.90
N GLY A 58 0.37 3.04 13.63
CA GLY A 58 -0.01 2.17 12.52
C GLY A 58 0.93 0.97 12.41
N VAL A 59 0.40 -0.16 11.94
CA VAL A 59 1.19 -1.34 11.56
C VAL A 59 1.34 -1.38 10.04
N GLU A 60 2.55 -1.64 9.57
CA GLU A 60 2.79 -1.85 8.13
C GLU A 60 2.34 -3.25 7.74
N LEU A 61 1.50 -3.34 6.70
CA LEU A 61 0.95 -4.60 6.25
C LEU A 61 1.88 -5.24 5.22
N PRO A 62 2.25 -6.52 5.40
CA PRO A 62 3.07 -7.20 4.41
C PRO A 62 2.32 -7.31 3.08
N MET A 63 2.85 -6.67 2.03
CA MET A 63 2.18 -6.59 0.71
C MET A 63 1.86 -7.96 0.09
N ARG A 64 2.59 -9.03 0.45
CA ARG A 64 2.27 -10.42 0.03
C ARG A 64 0.89 -10.91 0.48
N HIS A 65 0.32 -10.29 1.52
CA HIS A 65 -0.99 -10.61 2.09
C HIS A 65 -2.07 -9.58 1.70
N VAL A 66 -1.69 -8.61 0.86
CA VAL A 66 -2.57 -7.58 0.32
C VAL A 66 -2.84 -7.90 -1.14
N ARG A 67 -4.12 -8.07 -1.48
CA ARG A 67 -4.57 -8.21 -2.85
C ARG A 67 -5.19 -6.89 -3.32
N ILE A 68 -4.58 -6.28 -4.33
CA ILE A 68 -5.17 -5.15 -5.04
C ILE A 68 -6.04 -5.72 -6.16
N GLU A 69 -7.35 -5.54 -6.05
CA GLU A 69 -8.34 -5.98 -7.03
C GLU A 69 -8.52 -4.93 -8.15
N ALA A 70 -8.42 -3.64 -7.82
CA ALA A 70 -8.42 -2.54 -8.77
C ALA A 70 -7.69 -1.33 -8.17
N PHE A 71 -6.92 -0.60 -8.99
CA PHE A 71 -6.31 0.66 -8.59
C PHE A 71 -6.15 1.57 -9.81
N ASP A 72 -6.79 2.73 -9.77
CA ASP A 72 -6.74 3.76 -10.80
C ASP A 72 -6.97 5.12 -10.14
N THR A 73 -5.92 5.94 -10.12
CA THR A 73 -5.95 7.27 -9.51
C THR A 73 -6.73 8.30 -10.34
N ALA A 74 -6.80 8.13 -11.67
CA ALA A 74 -7.54 9.01 -12.56
C ALA A 74 -9.06 8.77 -12.44
N GLN A 75 -9.46 7.50 -12.36
CA GLN A 75 -10.86 7.10 -12.11
C GLN A 75 -11.22 7.14 -10.63
N LYS A 76 -10.26 7.41 -9.73
CA LYS A 76 -10.44 7.40 -8.28
C LYS A 76 -11.08 6.10 -7.79
N VAL A 77 -10.49 4.98 -8.18
CA VAL A 77 -10.93 3.64 -7.77
C VAL A 77 -9.78 2.92 -7.06
N LEU A 78 -10.05 2.41 -5.86
CA LEU A 78 -9.16 1.50 -5.15
C LEU A 78 -10.00 0.38 -4.54
N LEU A 79 -9.74 -0.85 -4.92
CA LEU A 79 -10.32 -2.05 -4.32
C LEU A 79 -9.17 -2.90 -3.81
N LEU A 80 -9.10 -3.11 -2.50
CA LEU A 80 -8.10 -3.99 -1.89
C LEU A 80 -8.71 -4.89 -0.83
N ARG A 81 -8.01 -6.00 -0.59
CA ARG A 81 -8.30 -6.95 0.45
C ARG A 81 -7.01 -7.32 1.17
N PHE A 82 -7.04 -7.32 2.48
CA PHE A 82 -6.00 -7.88 3.32
C PHE A 82 -6.49 -9.17 3.97
N THR A 83 -5.64 -10.20 3.96
CA THR A 83 -5.90 -11.47 4.65
C THR A 83 -4.83 -11.69 5.70
N ASN A 84 -5.23 -11.79 6.96
CA ASN A 84 -4.33 -12.06 8.05
C ASN A 84 -3.93 -13.56 8.03
N PRO A 85 -2.62 -13.89 7.96
CA PRO A 85 -2.15 -15.28 7.99
C PRO A 85 -2.28 -15.97 9.36
N GLY A 86 -2.96 -15.37 10.34
CA GLY A 86 -3.04 -15.84 11.72
C GLY A 86 -2.05 -15.15 12.68
N ASP A 87 -1.52 -13.99 12.29
CA ASP A 87 -0.62 -13.16 13.10
C ASP A 87 -1.43 -12.22 14.00
N SER A 88 -1.28 -12.36 15.32
CA SER A 88 -1.99 -11.53 16.31
C SER A 88 -1.52 -10.08 16.37
N THR A 89 -0.39 -9.76 15.74
CA THR A 89 0.12 -8.38 15.64
C THR A 89 -0.46 -7.60 14.46
N LEU A 90 -1.13 -8.30 13.54
CA LEU A 90 -1.78 -7.73 12.37
C LEU A 90 -3.30 -7.57 12.61
N PRO A 91 -3.98 -6.65 11.91
CA PRO A 91 -5.44 -6.52 12.01
C PRO A 91 -6.13 -7.80 11.54
N GLN A 92 -7.41 -7.95 11.88
CA GLN A 92 -8.23 -8.98 11.23
C GLN A 92 -8.36 -8.73 9.73
N ASP A 93 -8.83 -9.74 9.00
CA ASP A 93 -9.18 -9.62 7.59
C ASP A 93 -10.07 -8.40 7.35
N PHE A 94 -9.71 -7.64 6.31
CA PHE A 94 -10.49 -6.48 5.91
C PHE A 94 -10.46 -6.26 4.40
N SER A 95 -11.41 -5.46 3.93
CA SER A 95 -11.38 -4.91 2.59
C SER A 95 -11.67 -3.43 2.62
N LEU A 96 -11.01 -2.69 1.72
CA LEU A 96 -11.30 -1.29 1.47
C LEU A 96 -11.76 -1.15 0.03
N GLY A 97 -12.96 -0.61 -0.15
CA GLY A 97 -13.47 -0.22 -1.45
C GLY A 97 -13.61 1.29 -1.53
N VAL A 98 -13.00 1.90 -2.53
CA VAL A 98 -13.03 3.34 -2.80
C VAL A 98 -13.54 3.59 -4.20
N ARG A 99 -14.49 4.53 -4.31
CA ARG A 99 -14.95 5.09 -5.58
C ARG A 99 -15.12 6.59 -5.42
N ASN A 100 -14.58 7.37 -6.35
CA ASN A 100 -14.43 8.82 -6.17
C ASN A 100 -13.74 9.08 -4.81
N ASP A 101 -14.25 10.01 -4.01
CA ASP A 101 -13.68 10.32 -2.69
C ASP A 101 -14.36 9.53 -1.55
N ALA A 102 -15.19 8.53 -1.85
CA ALA A 102 -15.91 7.74 -0.86
C ALA A 102 -15.26 6.38 -0.66
N GLY A 103 -14.91 6.07 0.60
CA GLY A 103 -14.35 4.79 1.01
C GLY A 103 -15.31 4.01 1.91
N VAL A 104 -15.28 2.68 1.79
CA VAL A 104 -15.96 1.76 2.69
C VAL A 104 -14.96 0.70 3.15
N LEU A 105 -14.60 0.75 4.43
CA LEU A 105 -13.82 -0.27 5.11
C LEU A 105 -14.76 -1.34 5.68
N ARG A 106 -14.54 -2.60 5.31
CA ARG A 106 -15.20 -3.75 5.93
C ARG A 106 -14.21 -4.50 6.77
N ILE A 107 -14.44 -4.58 8.08
CA ILE A 107 -13.57 -5.23 9.07
C ILE A 107 -14.42 -5.69 10.25
N GLU A 108 -14.12 -6.86 10.84
CA GLU A 108 -14.87 -7.39 12.01
C GLU A 108 -16.40 -7.47 11.81
N GLY A 109 -16.86 -7.76 10.58
CA GLY A 109 -18.28 -7.77 10.26
C GLY A 109 -18.97 -6.38 10.25
N LYS A 110 -18.21 -5.30 10.46
CA LYS A 110 -18.68 -3.91 10.37
C LYS A 110 -18.42 -3.36 8.96
N SER A 111 -19.26 -2.41 8.56
CA SER A 111 -19.06 -1.62 7.35
C SER A 111 -18.96 -0.15 7.75
N ILE A 112 -17.78 0.44 7.55
CA ILE A 112 -17.43 1.77 8.01
C ILE A 112 -17.25 2.64 6.76
N ALA A 113 -18.17 3.58 6.55
CA ALA A 113 -18.08 4.55 5.48
C ALA A 113 -17.25 5.76 5.94
N GLY A 114 -16.47 6.32 5.01
CA GLY A 114 -15.62 7.47 5.26
C GLY A 114 -15.17 8.15 3.98
N ARG A 115 -14.39 9.21 4.13
CA ARG A 115 -13.77 9.89 3.01
C ARG A 115 -12.42 9.26 2.69
N PHE A 116 -12.11 9.19 1.41
CA PHE A 116 -10.78 8.84 0.91
C PHE A 116 -10.10 10.07 0.33
N ALA A 117 -8.89 10.36 0.79
CA ALA A 117 -8.08 11.47 0.33
C ALA A 117 -7.07 10.97 -0.71
N TRP A 118 -7.25 11.38 -1.97
CA TRP A 118 -6.40 10.95 -3.08
C TRP A 118 -5.04 11.65 -3.19
N GLY A 119 -4.71 12.60 -2.30
CA GLY A 119 -3.39 13.23 -2.26
C GLY A 119 -2.96 13.94 -3.55
N LEU A 120 -3.91 14.26 -4.45
CA LEU A 120 -3.72 14.93 -5.75
C LEU A 120 -4.11 16.39 -5.67
#